data_AF-A0A381X583-F1
#
_entry.id   AF-A0A381X583-F1
#
_cell.length_a   1.000
_cell.length_b   1.000
_cell.length_c   1.000
_cell.angle_alpha   90.00
_cell.angle_beta   90.00
_cell.angle_gamma   90.00
#
_symmetry.space_group_name_H-M   'P 1'
#
loop_
_entity.id
_entity.type
_entity.pdbx_description
1 polymer ?
#
loop_
_entity_poly.entity_id
_entity_poly.type
_entity_poly.pdbx_seq_one_letter_code
_entity_poly.pdbx_strand_id
1 'polypeptide(L)'
;MPRVVAFLLLTCCGALPIFAVLQPAKIFSDHMVLQRDAAVPIWGKADAGAAVTVAFAGQSVRTKANKEGRWKLKLDPMKASAEGRSLEISSADKRVVIEDVLVGDVWFAGGQSNMDYKVNGMARRLAEGKALADTANFPAIRHRKVGERNAATPQSDLNGGNWVVCSPKRARGFSGVAFVFARRLHLELKIPIGVIDCAWGGTPIEPYVPATAFKGHPTLVKLAALAKAGDFEAIKKMPGGTFVRSPAWLVGAIYNGRIAPVAPYGICGAIWYQAESNCGRGEDPRDYRHKQRALVQGWRQAWNNENLPFFYVQLPQWKSYAWTYAREEQLRAMEVDGTGMAVTIDLDNANDIHPPNKIDVGERLALWPLAKLYGKKIPFSGPLFRDAKMADAEVVVRFDYAKEGLMAGRIEG
;
A
#
# COMPACT_ATOMS: atom_id res chain seq x y z
N MET A 1 76.04 14.08 -30.27
CA MET A 1 74.64 13.61 -30.29
C MET A 1 74.52 12.40 -29.36
N PRO A 2 73.97 12.51 -28.14
CA PRO A 2 73.70 11.34 -27.32
C PRO A 2 72.31 10.78 -27.64
N ARG A 3 72.23 9.47 -27.83
CA ARG A 3 70.99 8.71 -28.07
C ARG A 3 70.26 8.51 -26.73
N VAL A 4 69.02 9.00 -26.65
CA VAL A 4 68.12 8.72 -25.53
C VAL A 4 67.41 7.40 -25.80
N VAL A 5 67.61 6.41 -24.93
CA VAL A 5 66.89 5.14 -24.92
C VAL A 5 65.64 5.31 -24.06
N ALA A 6 64.45 5.23 -24.68
CA ALA A 6 63.17 5.29 -23.99
C ALA A 6 62.78 3.90 -23.46
N PHE A 7 62.73 3.75 -22.13
CA PHE A 7 62.17 2.57 -21.47
C PHE A 7 60.64 2.67 -21.47
N LEU A 8 59.96 1.74 -22.14
CA LEU A 8 58.52 1.55 -22.03
C LEU A 8 58.21 0.81 -20.72
N LEU A 9 57.64 1.51 -19.73
CA LEU A 9 57.02 0.87 -18.57
C LEU A 9 55.66 0.29 -19.00
N LEU A 10 55.58 -1.04 -19.15
CA LEU A 10 54.32 -1.75 -19.26
C LEU A 10 53.63 -1.76 -17.89
N THR A 11 52.65 -0.89 -17.69
CA THR A 11 51.78 -0.92 -16.51
C THR A 11 50.73 -2.01 -16.70
N CYS A 12 50.97 -3.18 -16.10
CA CYS A 12 49.95 -4.21 -15.93
C CYS A 12 48.83 -3.68 -15.02
N CYS A 13 47.76 -3.16 -15.62
CA CYS A 13 46.49 -2.96 -14.93
C CYS A 13 45.88 -4.32 -14.61
N GLY A 14 46.21 -4.89 -13.44
CA GLY A 14 45.47 -6.01 -12.88
C GLY A 14 44.04 -5.55 -12.60
N ALA A 15 43.08 -6.03 -13.40
CA ALA A 15 41.67 -5.85 -13.10
C ALA A 15 41.38 -6.55 -11.76
N LEU A 16 41.07 -5.75 -10.73
CA LEU A 16 40.56 -6.29 -9.48
C LEU A 16 39.33 -7.15 -9.79
N PRO A 17 39.23 -8.38 -9.25
CA PRO A 17 38.05 -9.19 -9.44
C PRO A 17 36.85 -8.43 -8.86
N ILE A 18 35.97 -7.97 -9.75
CA ILE A 18 34.67 -7.43 -9.37
C ILE A 18 33.96 -8.58 -8.66
N PHE A 19 33.70 -8.43 -7.35
CA PHE A 19 32.93 -9.41 -6.61
C PHE A 19 31.59 -9.61 -7.32
N ALA A 20 31.41 -10.80 -7.87
CA ALA A 20 30.20 -11.15 -8.60
C ALA A 20 28.97 -10.92 -7.70
N VAL A 21 27.98 -10.16 -8.17
CA VAL A 21 26.82 -9.80 -7.34
C VAL A 21 25.74 -10.85 -7.59
N LEU A 22 25.13 -11.40 -6.55
CA LEU A 22 23.81 -12.05 -6.64
C LEU A 22 22.97 -11.50 -5.50
N GLN A 23 22.03 -10.63 -5.82
CA GLN A 23 21.26 -9.89 -4.84
C GLN A 23 19.80 -9.83 -5.24
N PRO A 24 18.93 -10.64 -4.63
CA PRO A 24 17.49 -10.46 -4.73
C PRO A 24 17.08 -9.07 -4.22
N ALA A 25 15.97 -8.52 -4.72
CA ALA A 25 15.45 -7.25 -4.21
C ALA A 25 15.15 -7.34 -2.70
N LYS A 26 15.39 -6.26 -1.95
CA LYS A 26 15.31 -6.24 -0.48
C LYS A 26 13.89 -6.33 0.08
N ILE A 27 12.87 -6.42 -0.79
CA ILE A 27 11.52 -6.80 -0.38
C ILE A 27 11.44 -8.29 -0.03
N PHE A 28 12.27 -9.13 -0.65
CA PHE A 28 12.37 -10.55 -0.38
C PHE A 28 13.27 -10.79 0.84
N SER A 29 12.72 -11.40 1.88
CA SER A 29 13.43 -11.81 3.09
C SER A 29 12.64 -12.92 3.78
N ASP A 30 13.24 -13.56 4.79
CA ASP A 30 12.63 -14.68 5.51
C ASP A 30 11.24 -14.32 6.04
N HIS A 31 10.40 -15.34 6.21
CA HIS A 31 9.03 -15.22 6.72
C HIS A 31 8.04 -14.48 5.80
N MET A 32 8.39 -14.21 4.54
CA MET A 32 7.51 -13.51 3.61
C MET A 32 6.31 -14.35 3.14
N VAL A 33 5.37 -13.70 2.46
CA VAL A 33 4.21 -14.35 1.83
C VAL A 33 4.21 -14.01 0.34
N LEU A 34 4.30 -15.02 -0.52
CA LEU A 34 4.11 -14.84 -1.97
C LEU A 34 2.61 -14.91 -2.32
N GLN A 35 2.20 -14.09 -3.29
CA GLN A 35 0.82 -14.06 -3.76
C GLN A 35 0.41 -15.39 -4.42
N ARG A 36 -0.72 -15.95 -3.98
CA ARG A 36 -1.35 -17.13 -4.57
C ARG A 36 -2.14 -16.79 -5.84
N ASP A 37 -2.46 -17.83 -6.62
CA ASP A 37 -3.39 -17.79 -7.76
C ASP A 37 -3.08 -16.70 -8.82
N ALA A 38 -1.84 -16.21 -8.85
CA ALA A 38 -1.31 -15.28 -9.84
C ALA A 38 0.18 -15.56 -10.08
N ALA A 39 0.68 -15.20 -11.27
CA ALA A 39 2.11 -15.32 -11.55
C ALA A 39 2.92 -14.40 -10.63
N VAL A 40 3.96 -14.94 -9.99
CA VAL A 40 4.70 -14.26 -8.92
C VAL A 40 6.02 -13.71 -9.44
N PRO A 41 6.19 -12.38 -9.57
CA PRO A 41 7.45 -11.81 -10.03
C PRO A 41 8.53 -11.92 -8.96
N ILE A 42 9.71 -12.43 -9.34
CA ILE A 42 10.93 -12.43 -8.53
C ILE A 42 12.01 -11.69 -9.32
N TRP A 43 12.75 -10.80 -8.66
CA TRP A 43 13.74 -9.96 -9.32
C TRP A 43 14.90 -9.59 -8.40
N GLY A 44 15.97 -9.09 -9.01
CA GLY A 44 17.16 -8.66 -8.31
C GLY A 44 18.25 -8.18 -9.25
N LYS A 45 19.48 -8.21 -8.76
CA LYS A 45 20.70 -7.94 -9.51
C LYS A 45 21.59 -9.17 -9.56
N ALA A 46 22.27 -9.34 -10.68
CA ALA A 46 23.36 -10.27 -10.88
C ALA A 46 24.37 -9.69 -11.88
N ASP A 47 25.50 -10.36 -12.11
CA ASP A 47 26.44 -9.92 -13.15
C ASP A 47 25.76 -9.90 -14.53
N ALA A 48 26.13 -8.94 -15.39
CA ALA A 48 25.51 -8.78 -16.70
C ALA A 48 25.62 -10.07 -17.54
N GLY A 49 24.50 -10.54 -18.09
CA GLY A 49 24.42 -11.79 -18.86
C GLY A 49 24.43 -13.07 -18.02
N ALA A 50 24.65 -12.98 -16.71
CA ALA A 50 24.65 -14.14 -15.82
C ALA A 50 23.28 -14.83 -15.82
N ALA A 51 23.33 -16.16 -15.83
CA ALA A 51 22.13 -16.98 -15.71
C ALA A 51 21.72 -17.09 -14.24
N VAL A 52 20.48 -16.73 -13.94
CA VAL A 52 19.89 -16.80 -12.61
C VAL A 52 18.77 -17.84 -12.60
N THR A 53 18.80 -18.76 -11.65
CA THR A 53 17.75 -19.76 -11.43
C THR A 53 17.07 -19.50 -10.09
N VAL A 54 15.73 -19.52 -10.09
CA VAL A 54 14.90 -19.44 -8.88
C VAL A 54 14.14 -20.75 -8.72
N ALA A 55 14.26 -21.39 -7.55
CA ALA A 55 13.54 -22.61 -7.22
C ALA A 55 12.65 -22.43 -5.98
N PHE A 56 11.40 -22.85 -6.08
CA PHE A 56 10.41 -22.75 -5.00
C PHE A 56 9.20 -23.64 -5.26
N ALA A 57 8.71 -24.34 -4.22
CA ALA A 57 7.49 -25.14 -4.28
C ALA A 57 7.41 -26.08 -5.51
N GLY A 58 8.52 -26.77 -5.83
CA GLY A 58 8.63 -27.69 -6.97
C GLY A 58 8.87 -27.03 -8.32
N GLN A 59 8.85 -25.69 -8.41
CA GLN A 59 9.20 -24.95 -9.61
C GLN A 59 10.71 -24.68 -9.67
N SER A 60 11.26 -24.63 -10.88
CA SER A 60 12.63 -24.17 -11.15
C SER A 60 12.64 -23.35 -12.45
N VAL A 61 12.78 -22.03 -12.33
CA VAL A 61 12.68 -21.09 -13.45
C VAL A 61 14.01 -20.37 -13.63
N ARG A 62 14.46 -20.24 -14.88
CA ARG A 62 15.75 -19.63 -15.22
C ARG A 62 15.56 -18.38 -16.09
N THR A 63 16.38 -17.36 -15.84
CA THR A 63 16.47 -16.13 -16.64
C THR A 63 17.93 -15.70 -16.80
N LYS A 64 18.16 -14.59 -17.50
CA LYS A 64 19.46 -13.94 -17.58
C LYS A 64 19.37 -12.49 -17.09
N ALA A 65 20.39 -12.03 -16.39
CA ALA A 65 20.54 -10.61 -16.10
C ALA A 65 20.84 -9.81 -17.37
N ASN A 66 20.26 -8.62 -17.46
CA ASN A 66 20.45 -7.73 -18.60
C ASN A 66 21.82 -7.02 -18.54
N LYS A 67 22.09 -6.09 -19.48
CA LYS A 67 23.35 -5.36 -19.56
C LYS A 67 23.65 -4.49 -18.34
N GLU A 68 22.62 -4.08 -17.60
CA GLU A 68 22.74 -3.33 -16.34
C GLU A 68 22.71 -4.23 -15.10
N GLY A 69 22.84 -5.55 -15.28
CA GLY A 69 22.83 -6.53 -14.20
C GLY A 69 21.47 -6.78 -13.56
N ARG A 70 20.36 -6.26 -14.10
CA ARG A 70 19.01 -6.51 -13.55
C ARG A 70 18.44 -7.79 -14.14
N TRP A 71 17.84 -8.62 -13.30
CA TRP A 71 17.11 -9.81 -13.73
C TRP A 71 15.70 -9.81 -13.13
N LYS A 72 14.76 -10.43 -13.85
CA LYS A 72 13.39 -10.67 -13.41
C LYS A 72 12.88 -11.93 -14.07
N LEU A 73 12.10 -12.70 -13.32
CA LEU A 73 11.32 -13.83 -13.83
C LEU A 73 9.96 -13.88 -13.13
N LYS A 74 9.12 -14.83 -13.52
CA LYS A 74 7.86 -15.13 -12.82
C LYS A 74 7.82 -16.61 -12.49
N LEU A 75 7.39 -16.92 -11.27
CA LEU A 75 6.93 -18.26 -10.91
C LEU A 75 5.46 -18.39 -11.34
N ASP A 76 5.05 -19.59 -11.70
CA ASP A 76 3.67 -19.91 -12.05
C ASP A 76 2.73 -19.77 -10.84
N PRO A 77 1.42 -19.53 -11.06
CA PRO A 77 0.43 -19.44 -9.99
C PRO A 77 0.48 -20.64 -9.04
N MET A 78 0.47 -20.35 -7.73
CA MET A 78 0.51 -21.36 -6.68
C MET A 78 -0.76 -21.31 -5.81
N LYS A 79 -1.14 -22.45 -5.24
CA LYS A 79 -2.20 -22.50 -4.23
C LYS A 79 -1.70 -22.01 -2.88
N ALA A 80 -2.62 -21.52 -2.06
CA ALA A 80 -2.31 -21.11 -0.70
C ALA A 80 -1.69 -22.26 0.10
N SER A 81 -0.66 -21.94 0.90
CA SER A 81 0.05 -22.91 1.73
C SER A 81 0.63 -22.21 2.95
N ALA A 82 0.24 -22.67 4.13
CA ALA A 82 0.80 -22.24 5.41
C ALA A 82 2.08 -23.01 5.82
N GLU A 83 2.50 -23.99 5.01
CA GLU A 83 3.79 -24.65 5.16
C GLU A 83 4.90 -23.71 4.67
N GLY A 84 5.82 -23.36 5.56
CA GLY A 84 7.02 -22.58 5.25
C GLY A 84 8.00 -23.37 4.39
N ARG A 85 8.46 -22.78 3.29
CA ARG A 85 9.41 -23.40 2.35
C ARG A 85 10.55 -22.45 2.02
N SER A 86 11.68 -23.01 1.63
CA SER A 86 12.85 -22.24 1.18
C SER A 86 12.67 -21.81 -0.29
N LEU A 87 12.84 -20.51 -0.55
CA LEU A 87 12.99 -19.95 -1.89
C LEU A 87 14.48 -19.81 -2.19
N GLU A 88 14.97 -20.54 -3.18
CA GLU A 88 16.38 -20.56 -3.54
C GLU A 88 16.64 -19.77 -4.81
N ILE A 89 17.67 -18.93 -4.77
CA ILE A 89 18.09 -18.10 -5.89
C ILE A 89 19.57 -18.37 -6.12
N SER A 90 19.93 -18.83 -7.31
CA SER A 90 21.30 -19.23 -7.63
C SER A 90 21.79 -18.64 -8.95
N SER A 91 23.10 -18.41 -9.03
CA SER A 91 23.81 -17.95 -10.22
C SER A 91 25.26 -18.40 -10.13
N ALA A 92 25.70 -19.26 -11.06
CA ALA A 92 27.00 -19.93 -11.00
C ALA A 92 27.23 -20.63 -9.64
N ASP A 93 28.28 -20.25 -8.92
CA ASP A 93 28.67 -20.76 -7.60
C ASP A 93 27.94 -20.09 -6.43
N LYS A 94 27.10 -19.07 -6.70
CA LYS A 94 26.41 -18.27 -5.68
C LYS A 94 25.00 -18.77 -5.44
N ARG A 95 24.61 -18.76 -4.17
CA ARG A 95 23.27 -19.13 -3.71
C ARG A 95 22.80 -18.20 -2.60
N VAL A 96 21.57 -17.74 -2.71
CA VAL A 96 20.82 -17.03 -1.68
C VAL A 96 19.58 -17.87 -1.37
N VAL A 97 19.32 -18.10 -0.09
CA VAL A 97 18.13 -18.81 0.37
C VAL A 97 17.31 -17.87 1.23
N ILE A 98 16.01 -17.85 0.98
CA ILE A 98 15.03 -17.12 1.77
C ILE A 98 14.11 -18.15 2.42
N GLU A 99 14.08 -18.16 3.74
CA GLU A 99 13.46 -19.23 4.54
C GLU A 99 12.04 -18.88 4.98
N ASP A 100 11.26 -19.91 5.32
CA ASP A 100 9.89 -19.78 5.85
C ASP A 100 8.97 -18.93 4.96
N VAL A 101 9.05 -19.13 3.64
CA VAL A 101 8.19 -18.46 2.67
C VAL A 101 6.83 -19.17 2.60
N LEU A 102 5.76 -18.41 2.85
CA LEU A 102 4.38 -18.88 2.72
C LEU A 102 3.79 -18.49 1.36
N VAL A 103 2.67 -19.11 0.99
CA VAL A 103 1.87 -18.72 -0.18
C VAL A 103 0.46 -18.36 0.28
N GLY A 104 -0.01 -17.15 -0.04
CA GLY A 104 -1.27 -16.61 0.48
C GLY A 104 -1.69 -15.34 -0.25
N ASP A 105 -2.59 -14.55 0.34
CA ASP A 105 -2.96 -13.25 -0.22
C ASP A 105 -2.09 -12.14 0.37
N VAL A 106 -1.55 -11.29 -0.50
CA VAL A 106 -0.70 -10.17 -0.12
C VAL A 106 -1.44 -8.86 -0.36
N TRP A 107 -1.58 -8.05 0.67
CA TRP A 107 -2.24 -6.75 0.61
C TRP A 107 -1.25 -5.61 0.76
N PHE A 108 -1.40 -4.58 -0.05
CA PHE A 108 -0.60 -3.36 0.06
C PHE A 108 -1.37 -2.28 0.82
N ALA A 109 -0.86 -1.85 1.97
CA ALA A 109 -1.49 -0.86 2.83
C ALA A 109 -0.79 0.50 2.69
N GLY A 110 -1.55 1.54 2.41
CA GLY A 110 -1.07 2.92 2.39
C GLY A 110 -2.02 3.89 3.07
N GLY A 111 -1.55 5.13 3.23
CA GLY A 111 -2.30 6.20 3.87
C GLY A 111 -1.48 6.89 4.93
N GLN A 112 -2.13 7.67 5.77
CA GLN A 112 -1.43 8.52 6.74
C GLN A 112 -1.49 7.98 8.18
N SER A 113 -1.48 8.87 9.17
CA SER A 113 -1.39 8.55 10.60
C SER A 113 -2.47 7.58 11.08
N ASN A 114 -3.68 7.60 10.52
CA ASN A 114 -4.72 6.65 10.89
C ASN A 114 -4.52 5.24 10.30
N MET A 115 -3.92 5.11 9.11
CA MET A 115 -3.39 3.81 8.64
C MET A 115 -2.18 3.39 9.46
N ASP A 116 -1.25 4.30 9.76
CA ASP A 116 -0.02 3.99 10.50
C ASP A 116 -0.27 3.82 12.02
N TYR A 117 -1.49 4.06 12.50
CA TYR A 117 -1.87 3.97 13.90
C TYR A 117 -1.64 2.55 14.42
N LYS A 118 -0.81 2.39 15.44
CA LYS A 118 -0.32 1.07 15.84
C LYS A 118 -1.32 0.30 16.70
N VAL A 119 -1.24 -1.03 16.64
CA VAL A 119 -1.93 -1.93 17.58
C VAL A 119 -1.61 -1.56 19.03
N ASN A 120 -0.37 -1.14 19.32
CA ASN A 120 -0.01 -0.66 20.66
C ASN A 120 -0.75 0.63 21.07
N GLY A 121 -1.09 1.50 20.11
CA GLY A 121 -1.90 2.69 20.35
C GLY A 121 -3.32 2.31 20.76
N MET A 122 -3.92 1.33 20.07
CA MET A 122 -5.22 0.77 20.46
C MET A 122 -5.16 0.19 21.87
N ALA A 123 -4.16 -0.66 22.14
CA ALA A 123 -4.00 -1.34 23.42
C ALA A 123 -3.82 -0.42 24.63
N ARG A 124 -3.35 0.82 24.42
CA ARG A 124 -3.21 1.83 25.48
C ARG A 124 -4.50 2.59 25.76
N ARG A 125 -5.46 2.58 24.83
CA ARG A 125 -6.62 3.47 24.85
C ARG A 125 -7.96 2.72 24.85
N LEU A 126 -7.95 1.42 24.56
CA LEU A 126 -9.13 0.56 24.51
C LEU A 126 -8.82 -0.81 25.11
N ALA A 127 -9.73 -1.32 25.95
CA ALA A 127 -9.60 -2.62 26.59
C ALA A 127 -9.62 -3.75 25.54
N GLU A 128 -10.51 -3.66 24.56
CA GLU A 128 -10.61 -4.57 23.41
C GLU A 128 -9.35 -4.51 22.56
N GLY A 129 -8.78 -3.32 22.37
CA GLY A 129 -7.50 -3.13 21.70
C GLY A 129 -6.36 -3.85 22.43
N LYS A 130 -6.38 -3.85 23.77
CA LYS A 130 -5.40 -4.54 24.59
C LYS A 130 -5.55 -6.05 24.49
N ALA A 131 -6.78 -6.55 24.65
CA ALA A 131 -7.10 -7.98 24.52
C ALA A 131 -6.69 -8.52 23.14
N LEU A 132 -6.99 -7.76 22.08
CA LEU A 132 -6.58 -8.10 20.72
C LEU A 132 -5.05 -8.17 20.58
N ALA A 133 -4.31 -7.21 21.13
CA ALA A 133 -2.85 -7.19 21.08
C ALA A 133 -2.21 -8.36 21.85
N ASP A 134 -2.76 -8.70 23.02
CA ASP A 134 -2.25 -9.76 23.89
C ASP A 134 -2.48 -11.16 23.31
N THR A 135 -3.51 -11.32 22.46
CA THR A 135 -3.88 -12.58 21.82
C THR A 135 -3.48 -12.67 20.35
N ALA A 136 -2.68 -11.73 19.83
CA ALA A 136 -2.27 -11.64 18.42
C ALA A 136 -1.23 -12.71 17.98
N ASN A 137 -1.52 -13.99 18.21
CA ASN A 137 -0.67 -15.13 17.84
C ASN A 137 -1.15 -15.78 16.53
N PHE A 138 -0.83 -15.15 15.40
CA PHE A 138 -1.26 -15.59 14.08
C PHE A 138 -0.04 -15.77 13.15
N PRO A 139 0.78 -16.83 13.30
CA PRO A 139 2.04 -16.94 12.57
C PRO A 139 1.87 -16.88 11.04
N ALA A 140 0.73 -17.30 10.50
CA ALA A 140 0.42 -17.20 9.07
C ALA A 140 0.09 -15.77 8.58
N ILE A 141 0.03 -14.78 9.49
CA ILE A 141 -0.03 -13.35 9.16
C ILE A 141 1.39 -12.79 9.23
N ARG A 142 1.85 -12.18 8.14
CA ARG A 142 3.19 -11.62 8.01
C ARG A 142 3.11 -10.15 7.62
N HIS A 143 3.92 -9.31 8.24
CA HIS A 143 3.88 -7.86 8.01
C HIS A 143 5.25 -7.33 7.59
N ARG A 144 5.28 -6.53 6.53
CA ARG A 144 6.46 -5.85 6.01
C ARG A 144 6.23 -4.35 6.00
N LYS A 145 6.85 -3.64 6.95
CA LYS A 145 6.86 -2.16 6.92
C LYS A 145 7.86 -1.68 5.87
N VAL A 146 7.46 -0.69 5.09
CA VAL A 146 8.28 0.05 4.11
C VAL A 146 8.41 1.48 4.64
N GLY A 147 9.63 1.85 5.03
CA GLY A 147 9.94 3.06 5.79
C GLY A 147 10.95 3.97 5.10
N GLU A 148 11.21 3.73 3.82
CA GLU A 148 12.19 4.39 3.00
C GLU A 148 11.98 5.91 2.97
N ARG A 149 13.08 6.66 2.80
CA ARG A 149 13.00 8.10 2.63
C ARG A 149 12.27 8.41 1.31
N ASN A 150 11.52 9.50 1.31
CA ASN A 150 10.85 9.99 0.12
C ASN A 150 11.92 10.40 -0.91
N ALA A 151 11.61 10.25 -2.19
CA ALA A 151 12.57 10.44 -3.27
C ALA A 151 11.97 11.26 -4.41
N ALA A 152 12.78 12.12 -5.04
CA ALA A 152 12.36 12.89 -6.20
C ALA A 152 12.16 12.03 -7.46
N THR A 153 12.84 10.88 -7.54
CA THR A 153 12.75 9.92 -8.65
C THR A 153 12.51 8.50 -8.16
N PRO A 154 11.83 7.64 -8.95
CA PRO A 154 11.59 6.25 -8.59
C PRO A 154 12.88 5.51 -8.21
N GLN A 155 12.88 4.92 -7.02
CA GLN A 155 13.97 4.06 -6.55
C GLN A 155 13.78 2.64 -7.07
N SER A 156 14.88 1.95 -7.36
CA SER A 156 14.86 0.60 -7.93
C SER A 156 14.81 -0.52 -6.89
N ASP A 157 15.06 -0.21 -5.62
CA ASP A 157 15.08 -1.18 -4.51
C ASP A 157 14.89 -0.46 -3.17
N LEU A 158 14.58 -1.23 -2.13
CA LEU A 158 14.47 -0.77 -0.74
C LEU A 158 15.85 -0.63 -0.10
N ASN A 159 15.92 0.02 1.07
CA ASN A 159 17.18 0.15 1.82
C ASN A 159 17.40 -1.02 2.80
N GLY A 160 16.37 -1.81 3.08
CA GLY A 160 16.44 -3.00 3.94
C GLY A 160 15.13 -3.24 4.69
N GLY A 161 15.22 -4.00 5.79
CA GLY A 161 14.09 -4.41 6.61
C GLY A 161 13.52 -5.78 6.20
N ASN A 162 12.75 -6.37 7.11
CA ASN A 162 12.35 -7.77 7.01
C ASN A 162 10.83 -7.93 7.09
N TRP A 163 10.32 -9.04 6.56
CA TRP A 163 8.99 -9.52 6.93
C TRP A 163 9.00 -9.97 8.39
N VAL A 164 7.88 -9.74 9.08
CA VAL A 164 7.74 -9.99 10.51
C VAL A 164 6.56 -10.92 10.76
N VAL A 165 6.83 -12.00 11.47
CA VAL A 165 5.83 -12.95 11.95
C VAL A 165 4.90 -12.28 12.97
N CYS A 166 3.59 -12.39 12.78
CA CYS A 166 2.63 -11.92 13.77
C CYS A 166 2.71 -12.79 15.04
N SER A 167 3.03 -12.13 16.14
CA SER A 167 3.02 -12.65 17.51
C SER A 167 2.55 -11.53 18.44
N PRO A 168 2.06 -11.81 19.66
CA PRO A 168 1.59 -10.77 20.58
C PRO A 168 2.60 -9.63 20.79
N LYS A 169 3.90 -9.97 20.89
CA LYS A 169 4.99 -8.98 21.03
C LYS A 169 5.17 -8.13 19.76
N ARG A 170 5.19 -8.75 18.58
CA ARG A 170 5.50 -8.05 17.31
C ARG A 170 4.30 -7.29 16.75
N ALA A 171 3.09 -7.83 16.90
CA ALA A 171 1.84 -7.26 16.39
C ALA A 171 1.59 -5.84 16.92
N ARG A 172 2.05 -5.54 18.14
CA ARG A 172 2.03 -4.19 18.74
C ARG A 172 2.64 -3.11 17.84
N GLY A 173 3.62 -3.46 16.99
CA GLY A 173 4.26 -2.55 16.05
C GLY A 173 3.59 -2.47 14.66
N PHE A 174 2.55 -3.24 14.39
CA PHE A 174 1.85 -3.23 13.10
C PHE A 174 0.83 -2.09 13.04
N SER A 175 0.47 -1.67 11.84
CA SER A 175 -0.76 -0.90 11.61
C SER A 175 -1.95 -1.65 12.22
N GLY A 176 -2.75 -0.96 13.03
CA GLY A 176 -3.94 -1.51 13.68
C GLY A 176 -5.00 -1.89 12.66
N VAL A 177 -5.30 -0.99 11.72
CA VAL A 177 -6.27 -1.24 10.65
C VAL A 177 -5.83 -2.42 9.78
N ALA A 178 -4.57 -2.41 9.30
CA ALA A 178 -4.08 -3.46 8.42
C ALA A 178 -3.97 -4.82 9.13
N PHE A 179 -3.60 -4.84 10.42
CA PHE A 179 -3.58 -6.05 11.22
C PHE A 179 -4.98 -6.63 11.41
N VAL A 180 -5.96 -5.82 11.79
CA VAL A 180 -7.35 -6.29 12.00
C VAL A 180 -7.93 -6.79 10.68
N PHE A 181 -7.73 -6.05 9.59
CA PHE A 181 -8.11 -6.47 8.24
C PHE A 181 -7.52 -7.84 7.88
N ALA A 182 -6.20 -8.01 8.04
CA ALA A 182 -5.51 -9.26 7.75
C ALA A 182 -5.99 -10.40 8.64
N ARG A 183 -6.21 -10.14 9.93
CA ARG A 183 -6.75 -11.12 10.89
C ARG A 183 -8.14 -11.58 10.48
N ARG A 184 -9.03 -10.66 10.11
CA ARG A 184 -10.39 -10.98 9.66
C ARG A 184 -10.36 -11.87 8.42
N LEU A 185 -9.57 -11.53 7.42
CA LEU A 185 -9.41 -12.37 6.22
C LEU A 185 -8.81 -13.74 6.55
N HIS A 186 -7.75 -13.79 7.35
CA HIS A 186 -7.11 -15.05 7.74
C HIS A 186 -8.09 -15.98 8.45
N LEU A 187 -8.89 -15.46 9.39
CA LEU A 187 -9.87 -16.24 10.13
C LEU A 187 -11.00 -16.77 9.26
N GLU A 188 -11.42 -16.02 8.24
CA GLU A 188 -12.53 -16.38 7.33
C GLU A 188 -12.12 -17.29 6.17
N LEU A 189 -10.90 -17.13 5.67
CA LEU A 189 -10.39 -17.81 4.48
C LEU A 189 -9.46 -18.97 4.83
N LYS A 190 -8.89 -19.00 6.04
CA LYS A 190 -7.95 -20.02 6.53
C LYS A 190 -6.69 -20.14 5.65
N ILE A 191 -6.20 -19.02 5.11
CA ILE A 191 -4.98 -18.92 4.31
C ILE A 191 -3.99 -17.92 4.91
N PRO A 192 -2.68 -18.00 4.61
CA PRO A 192 -1.73 -16.96 4.99
C PRO A 192 -2.10 -15.59 4.41
N ILE A 193 -1.84 -14.53 5.17
CA ILE A 193 -2.05 -13.14 4.74
C ILE A 193 -0.76 -12.35 4.93
N GLY A 194 -0.22 -11.81 3.84
CA GLY A 194 0.88 -10.85 3.86
C GLY A 194 0.35 -9.42 3.83
N VAL A 195 0.96 -8.51 4.58
CA VAL A 195 0.70 -7.08 4.48
C VAL A 195 2.01 -6.34 4.24
N ILE A 196 2.08 -5.58 3.15
CA ILE A 196 3.15 -4.61 2.90
C ILE A 196 2.60 -3.23 3.23
N ASP A 197 3.14 -2.58 4.26
CA ASP A 197 2.66 -1.31 4.81
C ASP A 197 3.63 -0.16 4.51
N CYS A 198 3.18 0.82 3.72
CA CYS A 198 3.94 2.04 3.40
C CYS A 198 3.38 3.32 4.05
N ALA A 199 2.46 3.21 5.01
CA ALA A 199 1.75 4.35 5.60
C ALA A 199 2.68 5.35 6.30
N TRP A 200 2.34 6.64 6.26
CA TRP A 200 3.15 7.71 6.84
C TRP A 200 2.33 8.88 7.40
N GLY A 201 2.52 9.13 8.69
CA GLY A 201 1.82 10.19 9.44
C GLY A 201 1.84 11.56 8.77
N GLY A 202 0.68 12.22 8.80
CA GLY A 202 0.53 13.62 8.44
C GLY A 202 0.74 13.95 6.97
N THR A 203 0.78 12.99 6.04
CA THR A 203 0.99 13.28 4.61
C THR A 203 -0.32 13.37 3.83
N PRO A 204 -0.42 14.31 2.87
CA PRO A 204 -1.57 14.38 1.98
C PRO A 204 -1.47 13.28 0.92
N ILE A 205 -2.45 13.16 0.03
CA ILE A 205 -2.51 12.08 -0.98
C ILE A 205 -1.44 12.21 -2.09
N GLU A 206 -1.04 13.44 -2.43
CA GLU A 206 -0.25 13.73 -3.62
C GLU A 206 1.09 12.96 -3.72
N PRO A 207 1.86 12.78 -2.64
CA PRO A 207 3.11 12.02 -2.67
C PRO A 207 2.95 10.54 -3.00
N TYR A 208 1.80 9.93 -2.72
CA TYR A 208 1.56 8.50 -2.95
C TYR A 208 1.16 8.19 -4.39
N VAL A 209 0.81 9.22 -5.16
CA VAL A 209 0.34 9.09 -6.53
C VAL A 209 1.53 9.29 -7.48
N PRO A 210 1.82 8.36 -8.40
CA PRO A 210 2.87 8.57 -9.39
C PRO A 210 2.58 9.83 -10.22
N ALA A 211 3.62 10.60 -10.54
CA ALA A 211 3.45 11.85 -11.29
C ALA A 211 2.72 11.65 -12.64
N THR A 212 2.89 10.48 -13.27
CA THR A 212 2.22 10.11 -14.53
C THR A 212 0.69 9.98 -14.42
N ALA A 213 0.14 9.86 -13.20
CA ALA A 213 -1.29 9.77 -12.96
C ALA A 213 -1.96 11.14 -12.73
N PHE A 214 -1.20 12.22 -12.58
CA PHE A 214 -1.76 13.59 -12.48
C PHE A 214 -2.12 14.16 -13.85
N LYS A 215 -3.18 13.62 -14.45
CA LYS A 215 -3.69 14.00 -15.77
C LYS A 215 -5.22 13.95 -15.80
N GLY A 216 -5.84 14.47 -16.87
CA GLY A 216 -7.28 14.34 -17.12
C GLY A 216 -8.20 15.21 -16.27
N HIS A 217 -7.68 16.02 -15.33
CA HIS A 217 -8.43 17.03 -14.60
C HIS A 217 -7.57 18.29 -14.41
N PRO A 218 -8.12 19.52 -14.57
CA PRO A 218 -7.34 20.76 -14.45
C PRO A 218 -6.54 20.89 -13.16
N THR A 219 -7.15 20.52 -12.02
CA THR A 219 -6.49 20.53 -10.70
C THR A 219 -5.28 19.60 -10.65
N LEU A 220 -5.38 18.40 -11.24
CA LEU A 220 -4.27 17.44 -11.26
C LEU A 220 -3.11 17.93 -12.13
N VAL A 221 -3.43 18.40 -13.35
CA VAL A 221 -2.42 18.93 -14.28
C VAL A 221 -1.68 20.12 -13.66
N LYS A 222 -2.41 21.04 -13.02
CA LYS A 222 -1.83 22.19 -12.34
C LYS A 222 -0.96 21.78 -11.15
N LEU A 223 -1.44 20.84 -10.31
CA LEU A 223 -0.65 20.32 -9.19
C LEU A 223 0.67 19.68 -9.66
N ALA A 224 0.66 18.90 -10.74
CA ALA A 224 1.88 18.30 -11.30
C ALA A 224 2.87 19.37 -11.79
N ALA A 225 2.38 20.39 -12.49
CA ALA A 225 3.23 21.48 -12.99
C ALA A 225 3.88 22.27 -11.84
N LEU A 226 3.09 22.67 -10.83
CA LEU A 226 3.59 23.41 -9.68
C LEU A 226 4.52 22.58 -8.80
N ALA A 227 4.22 21.29 -8.62
CA ALA A 227 5.09 20.38 -7.87
C ALA A 227 6.45 20.21 -8.57
N LYS A 228 6.46 20.09 -9.90
CA LYS A 228 7.71 20.04 -10.69
C LYS A 228 8.51 21.34 -10.58
N ALA A 229 7.84 22.49 -10.49
CA ALA A 229 8.46 23.79 -10.29
C ALA A 229 8.91 24.05 -8.83
N GLY A 230 8.48 23.22 -7.87
CA GLY A 230 8.73 23.46 -6.44
C GLY A 230 7.98 24.66 -5.86
N ASP A 231 6.89 25.09 -6.48
CA ASP A 231 6.15 26.30 -6.10
C ASP A 231 5.11 26.02 -5.01
N PHE A 232 5.57 25.97 -3.75
CA PHE A 232 4.71 25.61 -2.61
C PHE A 232 3.64 26.67 -2.34
N GLU A 233 3.94 27.94 -2.58
CA GLU A 233 2.98 29.03 -2.34
C GLU A 233 1.84 29.01 -3.37
N ALA A 234 2.13 28.71 -4.64
CA ALA A 234 1.07 28.52 -5.63
C ALA A 234 0.23 27.27 -5.33
N ILE A 235 0.83 26.17 -4.88
CA ILE A 235 0.10 24.96 -4.47
C ILE A 235 -0.83 25.27 -3.28
N LYS A 236 -0.35 26.05 -2.31
CA LYS A 236 -1.14 26.46 -1.15
C LYS A 236 -2.37 27.30 -1.52
N LYS A 237 -2.24 28.18 -2.52
CA LYS A 237 -3.28 29.15 -2.90
C LYS A 237 -4.29 28.62 -3.92
N MET A 238 -4.01 27.50 -4.60
CA MET A 238 -4.91 27.00 -5.63
C MET A 238 -6.11 26.22 -5.06
N PRO A 239 -7.26 26.22 -5.76
CA PRO A 239 -8.35 25.29 -5.48
C PRO A 239 -7.87 23.83 -5.48
N GLY A 240 -8.29 23.07 -4.47
CA GLY A 240 -7.81 21.69 -4.26
C GLY A 240 -6.32 21.63 -3.86
N GLY A 241 -5.74 22.72 -3.39
CA GLY A 241 -4.35 22.79 -2.94
C GLY A 241 -4.11 22.22 -1.54
N THR A 242 -2.86 21.90 -1.22
CA THR A 242 -2.43 21.46 0.11
C THR A 242 -1.28 22.28 0.64
N PHE A 243 -1.06 22.25 1.96
CA PHE A 243 0.02 22.98 2.60
C PHE A 243 1.27 22.10 2.57
N VAL A 244 2.00 22.15 1.46
CA VAL A 244 3.25 21.39 1.25
C VAL A 244 4.29 21.82 2.28
N ARG A 245 4.56 20.96 3.27
CA ARG A 245 5.47 21.29 4.40
C ARG A 245 6.94 20.98 4.10
N SER A 246 7.21 20.18 3.07
CA SER A 246 8.55 19.85 2.61
C SER A 246 8.47 19.26 1.20
N PRO A 247 9.60 19.15 0.45
CA PRO A 247 9.63 18.46 -0.83
C PRO A 247 9.12 17.01 -0.76
N ALA A 248 9.18 16.38 0.41
CA ALA A 248 8.63 15.05 0.66
C ALA A 248 7.10 14.96 0.50
N TRP A 249 6.40 16.10 0.43
CA TRP A 249 4.95 16.21 0.24
C TRP A 249 4.56 16.54 -1.21
N LEU A 250 5.53 16.65 -2.10
CA LEU A 250 5.26 16.85 -3.52
C LEU A 250 4.78 15.56 -4.19
N VAL A 251 4.11 15.76 -5.33
CA VAL A 251 3.62 14.71 -6.22
C VAL A 251 4.65 13.60 -6.41
N GLY A 252 4.25 12.37 -6.12
CA GLY A 252 5.04 11.16 -6.33
C GLY A 252 6.21 10.94 -5.36
N ALA A 253 6.49 11.84 -4.41
CA ALA A 253 7.69 11.72 -3.57
C ALA A 253 7.71 10.43 -2.70
N ILE A 254 6.55 10.02 -2.16
CA ILE A 254 6.42 8.76 -1.41
C ILE A 254 6.35 7.57 -2.36
N TYR A 255 5.62 7.70 -3.47
CA TYR A 255 5.55 6.68 -4.50
C TYR A 255 6.95 6.26 -4.95
N ASN A 256 7.78 7.24 -5.27
CA ASN A 256 9.13 7.04 -5.75
C ASN A 256 10.02 6.29 -4.76
N GLY A 257 9.96 6.65 -3.47
CA GLY A 257 10.82 6.05 -2.45
C GLY A 257 10.30 4.73 -1.88
N ARG A 258 8.98 4.51 -1.88
CA ARG A 258 8.35 3.43 -1.10
C ARG A 258 7.49 2.47 -1.92
N ILE A 259 6.91 2.92 -3.03
CA ILE A 259 5.94 2.13 -3.80
C ILE A 259 6.63 1.56 -5.05
N ALA A 260 7.32 2.42 -5.80
CA ALA A 260 8.09 2.03 -6.98
C ALA A 260 9.10 0.89 -6.75
N PRO A 261 9.88 0.85 -5.64
CA PRO A 261 10.79 -0.26 -5.38
C PRO A 261 10.09 -1.56 -4.93
N VAL A 262 8.82 -1.49 -4.52
CA VAL A 262 8.03 -2.68 -4.15
C VAL A 262 7.30 -3.22 -5.36
N ALA A 263 6.74 -2.36 -6.21
CA ALA A 263 6.19 -2.78 -7.49
C ALA A 263 7.32 -3.44 -8.31
N PRO A 264 7.13 -4.69 -8.80
CA PRO A 264 5.86 -5.34 -9.05
C PRO A 264 5.62 -6.58 -8.16
N TYR A 265 5.89 -6.51 -6.85
CA TYR A 265 5.58 -7.61 -5.92
C TYR A 265 4.13 -8.05 -6.10
N GLY A 266 3.87 -9.37 -6.19
CA GLY A 266 2.52 -9.87 -6.38
C GLY A 266 1.60 -9.46 -5.21
N ILE A 267 0.47 -8.82 -5.51
CA ILE A 267 -0.53 -8.43 -4.50
C ILE A 267 -1.94 -8.80 -4.97
N CYS A 268 -2.81 -9.10 -4.01
CA CYS A 268 -4.23 -9.37 -4.17
C CYS A 268 -5.04 -8.07 -4.29
N GLY A 269 -4.61 -7.01 -3.59
CA GLY A 269 -5.29 -5.71 -3.59
C GLY A 269 -4.61 -4.69 -2.69
N ALA A 270 -5.18 -3.49 -2.63
CA ALA A 270 -4.71 -2.39 -1.81
C ALA A 270 -5.77 -1.95 -0.79
N ILE A 271 -5.28 -1.52 0.38
CA ILE A 271 -6.08 -0.83 1.41
C ILE A 271 -5.52 0.56 1.69
N TRP A 272 -6.41 1.53 1.87
CA TRP A 272 -6.03 2.94 1.99
C TRP A 272 -6.78 3.66 3.11
N TYR A 273 -6.07 4.42 3.95
CA TYR A 273 -6.71 5.27 4.96
C TYR A 273 -6.00 6.62 5.09
N GLN A 274 -6.60 7.62 4.45
CA GLN A 274 -6.14 9.00 4.41
C GLN A 274 -7.31 9.92 4.12
N ALA A 275 -7.23 11.14 4.65
CA ALA A 275 -7.50 12.41 3.96
C ALA A 275 -7.21 13.62 4.88
N GLU A 276 -6.84 13.42 6.13
CA GLU A 276 -6.80 14.46 7.16
C GLU A 276 -5.85 15.60 6.79
N SER A 277 -4.72 15.30 6.13
CA SER A 277 -3.78 16.33 5.64
C SER A 277 -4.21 17.01 4.33
N ASN A 278 -5.35 16.63 3.74
CA ASN A 278 -5.98 17.33 2.62
C ASN A 278 -7.15 18.23 3.07
N CYS A 279 -7.50 18.25 4.36
CA CYS A 279 -8.63 19.03 4.87
C CYS A 279 -8.51 19.52 6.32
N GLY A 280 -7.32 19.42 6.95
CA GLY A 280 -7.18 19.46 8.41
C GLY A 280 -6.61 20.75 9.00
N ARG A 281 -5.85 21.56 8.25
CA ARG A 281 -5.15 22.76 8.73
C ARG A 281 -5.31 23.98 7.83
N GLY A 282 -6.30 23.96 6.94
CA GLY A 282 -6.55 25.01 5.94
C GLY A 282 -6.32 24.56 4.50
N GLU A 283 -5.96 23.28 4.30
CA GLU A 283 -5.97 22.67 2.97
C GLU A 283 -7.40 22.64 2.39
N ASP A 284 -7.47 22.59 1.06
CA ASP A 284 -8.72 22.65 0.31
C ASP A 284 -9.11 21.25 -0.18
N PRO A 285 -10.21 20.66 0.33
CA PRO A 285 -10.61 19.29 0.00
C PRO A 285 -11.22 19.16 -1.40
N ARG A 286 -11.41 20.26 -2.15
CA ARG A 286 -11.92 20.21 -3.52
C ARG A 286 -11.10 19.25 -4.38
N ASP A 287 -11.82 18.55 -5.26
CA ASP A 287 -11.27 17.60 -6.22
C ASP A 287 -10.50 16.41 -5.60
N TYR A 288 -10.69 16.14 -4.30
CA TYR A 288 -10.06 14.99 -3.66
C TYR A 288 -10.47 13.68 -4.34
N ARG A 289 -11.70 13.55 -4.86
CA ARG A 289 -12.14 12.37 -5.62
C ARG A 289 -11.28 12.13 -6.86
N HIS A 290 -10.84 13.20 -7.52
CA HIS A 290 -9.99 13.11 -8.71
C HIS A 290 -8.56 12.70 -8.34
N LYS A 291 -8.04 13.16 -7.20
CA LYS A 291 -6.75 12.71 -6.66
C LYS A 291 -6.80 11.25 -6.24
N GLN A 292 -7.90 10.82 -5.62
CA GLN A 292 -8.10 9.42 -5.22
C GLN A 292 -8.25 8.51 -6.43
N ARG A 293 -8.97 8.93 -7.47
CA ARG A 293 -8.99 8.23 -8.76
C ARG A 293 -7.58 8.08 -9.36
N ALA A 294 -6.78 9.15 -9.34
CA ALA A 294 -5.40 9.11 -9.81
C ALA A 294 -4.51 8.17 -8.97
N LEU A 295 -4.72 8.09 -7.66
CA LEU A 295 -4.06 7.11 -6.79
C LEU A 295 -4.36 5.68 -7.23
N VAL A 296 -5.65 5.34 -7.34
CA VAL A 296 -6.10 3.99 -7.72
C VAL A 296 -5.54 3.60 -9.08
N GLN A 297 -5.69 4.47 -10.08
CA GLN A 297 -5.18 4.22 -11.44
C GLN A 297 -3.65 4.16 -11.50
N GLY A 298 -2.96 5.03 -10.76
CA GLY A 298 -1.51 5.04 -10.69
C GLY A 298 -0.93 3.77 -10.08
N TRP A 299 -1.56 3.23 -9.04
CA TRP A 299 -1.14 1.95 -8.45
C TRP A 299 -1.49 0.77 -9.34
N ARG A 300 -2.67 0.76 -9.97
CA ARG A 300 -3.02 -0.23 -11.01
C ARG A 300 -1.98 -0.29 -12.12
N GLN A 301 -1.51 0.86 -12.58
CA GLN A 301 -0.43 0.95 -13.57
C GLN A 301 0.90 0.40 -13.01
N ALA A 302 1.29 0.81 -11.80
CA ALA A 302 2.56 0.37 -11.19
C ALA A 302 2.64 -1.16 -11.03
N TRP A 303 1.52 -1.81 -10.71
CA TRP A 303 1.41 -3.26 -10.60
C TRP A 303 1.06 -3.97 -11.92
N ASN A 304 0.83 -3.22 -13.00
CA ASN A 304 0.34 -3.75 -14.27
C ASN A 304 -0.91 -4.64 -14.08
N ASN A 305 -1.87 -4.13 -13.31
CA ASN A 305 -3.16 -4.76 -13.03
C ASN A 305 -4.26 -3.70 -13.03
N GLU A 306 -4.94 -3.53 -14.15
CA GLU A 306 -6.00 -2.52 -14.34
C GLU A 306 -7.24 -2.74 -13.46
N ASN A 307 -7.41 -3.96 -12.95
CA ASN A 307 -8.53 -4.35 -12.10
C ASN A 307 -8.10 -4.60 -10.65
N LEU A 308 -6.92 -4.10 -10.23
CA LEU A 308 -6.45 -4.26 -8.85
C LEU A 308 -7.53 -3.75 -7.88
N PRO A 309 -8.05 -4.61 -6.98
CA PRO A 309 -9.01 -4.21 -5.96
C PRO A 309 -8.43 -3.15 -5.04
N PHE A 310 -9.24 -2.14 -4.70
CA PHE A 310 -8.77 -1.01 -3.91
C PHE A 310 -9.83 -0.56 -2.92
N PHE A 311 -9.63 -0.85 -1.63
CA PHE A 311 -10.60 -0.53 -0.58
C PHE A 311 -10.05 0.57 0.31
N TYR A 312 -10.90 1.51 0.72
CA TYR A 312 -10.44 2.64 1.51
C TYR A 312 -11.38 3.00 2.65
N VAL A 313 -10.90 3.84 3.55
CA VAL A 313 -11.63 4.23 4.75
C VAL A 313 -12.03 5.70 4.64
N GLN A 314 -13.31 5.98 4.81
CA GLN A 314 -13.82 7.35 4.92
C GLN A 314 -13.28 7.99 6.20
N LEU A 315 -13.02 9.30 6.19
CA LEU A 315 -12.56 10.01 7.38
C LEU A 315 -13.51 9.82 8.57
N PRO A 316 -12.97 9.75 9.81
CA PRO A 316 -13.77 9.61 11.02
C PRO A 316 -14.61 10.87 11.28
N GLN A 317 -15.35 10.90 12.39
CA GLN A 317 -16.01 12.11 12.84
C GLN A 317 -14.98 13.21 13.18
N TRP A 318 -15.21 14.42 12.69
CA TRP A 318 -14.50 15.62 13.15
C TRP A 318 -15.33 16.85 12.81
N LYS A 319 -15.47 17.79 13.75
CA LYS A 319 -16.32 18.99 13.57
C LYS A 319 -15.62 20.03 12.67
N SER A 320 -15.67 19.81 11.35
CA SER A 320 -15.18 20.75 10.34
C SER A 320 -15.94 20.63 9.02
N TYR A 321 -16.22 21.79 8.39
CA TYR A 321 -16.83 21.84 7.06
C TYR A 321 -15.95 21.14 6.01
N ALA A 322 -14.63 21.38 6.04
CA ALA A 322 -13.69 20.75 5.13
C ALA A 322 -13.68 19.21 5.27
N TRP A 323 -13.92 18.72 6.49
CA TRP A 323 -14.03 17.28 6.77
C TRP A 323 -15.30 16.68 6.17
N THR A 324 -16.43 17.39 6.31
CA THR A 324 -17.69 16.98 5.70
C THR A 324 -17.57 16.92 4.18
N TYR A 325 -16.94 17.93 3.59
CA TYR A 325 -16.66 17.96 2.16
C TYR A 325 -15.71 16.83 1.71
N ALA A 326 -14.64 16.57 2.46
CA ALA A 326 -13.70 15.50 2.15
C ALA A 326 -14.36 14.11 2.18
N ARG A 327 -15.27 13.86 3.12
CA ARG A 327 -16.04 12.61 3.19
C ARG A 327 -16.97 12.41 1.98
N GLU A 328 -17.57 13.49 1.49
CA GLU A 328 -18.36 13.48 0.26
C GLU A 328 -17.48 13.18 -0.97
N GLU A 329 -16.30 13.78 -1.05
CA GLU A 329 -15.34 13.47 -2.12
C GLU A 329 -14.84 12.00 -2.05
N GLN A 330 -14.61 11.46 -0.86
CA GLN A 330 -14.30 10.04 -0.66
C GLN A 330 -15.45 9.13 -1.07
N LEU A 331 -16.71 9.52 -0.79
CA LEU A 331 -17.89 8.78 -1.24
C LEU A 331 -17.96 8.77 -2.78
N ARG A 332 -17.81 9.92 -3.43
CA ARG A 332 -17.84 10.05 -4.90
C ARG A 332 -16.73 9.28 -5.60
N ALA A 333 -15.57 9.13 -4.96
CA ALA A 333 -14.47 8.34 -5.51
C ALA A 333 -14.82 6.84 -5.69
N MET A 334 -15.91 6.34 -5.09
CA MET A 334 -16.38 4.96 -5.30
C MET A 334 -16.94 4.71 -6.71
N GLU A 335 -17.08 5.74 -7.54
CA GLU A 335 -17.39 5.60 -8.97
C GLU A 335 -16.34 4.78 -9.74
N VAL A 336 -15.13 4.59 -9.17
CA VAL A 336 -14.08 3.78 -9.77
C VAL A 336 -14.38 2.29 -9.53
N ASP A 337 -14.53 1.52 -10.60
CA ASP A 337 -14.81 0.08 -10.53
C ASP A 337 -13.76 -0.68 -9.70
N GLY A 338 -14.21 -1.69 -8.96
CA GLY A 338 -13.35 -2.51 -8.09
C GLY A 338 -12.89 -1.78 -6.83
N THR A 339 -13.56 -0.68 -6.46
CA THR A 339 -13.34 0.02 -5.19
C THR A 339 -14.47 -0.22 -4.19
N GLY A 340 -14.20 0.14 -2.93
CA GLY A 340 -15.17 0.09 -1.84
C GLY A 340 -14.69 0.90 -0.65
N MET A 341 -15.64 1.40 0.15
CA MET A 341 -15.37 2.33 1.24
C MET A 341 -15.92 1.81 2.58
N ALA A 342 -15.08 1.80 3.61
CA ALA A 342 -15.52 1.63 4.99
C ALA A 342 -15.91 2.99 5.58
N VAL A 343 -17.16 3.14 6.01
CA VAL A 343 -17.67 4.32 6.71
C VAL A 343 -17.28 4.24 8.19
N THR A 344 -16.83 5.36 8.77
CA THR A 344 -16.32 5.41 10.15
C THR A 344 -16.79 6.61 10.97
N ILE A 345 -17.73 7.41 10.42
CA ILE A 345 -18.25 8.63 11.08
C ILE A 345 -18.89 8.37 12.44
N ASP A 346 -19.36 7.15 12.68
CA ASP A 346 -20.08 6.70 13.87
C ASP A 346 -19.17 6.09 14.95
N LEU A 347 -17.89 5.87 14.65
CA LEU A 347 -16.98 5.13 15.54
C LEU A 347 -16.41 5.95 16.69
N ASP A 348 -16.52 7.28 16.64
CA ASP A 348 -16.04 8.18 17.69
C ASP A 348 -16.84 9.48 17.70
N ASN A 349 -17.33 9.87 18.88
CA ASN A 349 -18.00 11.15 19.13
C ASN A 349 -17.13 12.11 19.96
N ALA A 350 -15.94 11.68 20.40
CA ALA A 350 -15.05 12.47 21.23
C ALA A 350 -14.25 13.53 20.44
N ASN A 351 -14.51 13.67 19.13
CA ASN A 351 -13.78 14.55 18.22
C ASN A 351 -12.26 14.33 18.36
N ASP A 352 -11.82 13.07 18.31
CA ASP A 352 -10.41 12.70 18.20
C ASP A 352 -10.04 12.51 16.72
N ILE A 353 -8.94 13.12 16.29
CA ILE A 353 -8.44 13.00 14.91
C ILE A 353 -7.79 11.64 14.68
N HIS A 354 -7.39 10.94 15.75
CA HIS A 354 -6.86 9.58 15.71
C HIS A 354 -7.64 8.63 16.63
N PRO A 355 -8.94 8.35 16.35
CA PRO A 355 -9.75 7.50 17.22
C PRO A 355 -9.09 6.14 17.44
N PRO A 356 -9.02 5.64 18.68
CA PRO A 356 -8.27 4.42 18.98
C PRO A 356 -8.95 3.16 18.43
N ASN A 357 -10.25 3.22 18.09
CA ASN A 357 -10.99 2.08 17.56
C ASN A 357 -10.60 1.82 16.09
N LYS A 358 -9.46 1.14 15.88
CA LYS A 358 -9.08 0.60 14.56
C LYS A 358 -9.60 -0.82 14.34
N ILE A 359 -10.27 -1.39 15.34
CA ILE A 359 -10.91 -2.70 15.27
C ILE A 359 -12.06 -2.62 14.28
N ASP A 360 -13.06 -1.78 14.53
CA ASP A 360 -14.22 -1.67 13.65
C ASP A 360 -13.85 -1.14 12.26
N VAL A 361 -12.83 -0.28 12.17
CA VAL A 361 -12.30 0.18 10.88
C VAL A 361 -11.78 -1.00 10.04
N GLY A 362 -10.91 -1.84 10.63
CA GLY A 362 -10.33 -2.98 9.93
C GLY A 362 -11.36 -4.07 9.61
N GLU A 363 -12.28 -4.33 10.54
CA GLU A 363 -13.37 -5.30 10.36
C GLU A 363 -14.30 -4.86 9.21
N ARG A 364 -14.77 -3.61 9.21
CA ARG A 364 -15.61 -3.06 8.13
C ARG A 364 -14.90 -3.08 6.78
N LEU A 365 -13.61 -2.73 6.76
CA LEU A 365 -12.83 -2.73 5.53
C LEU A 365 -12.66 -4.15 4.94
N ALA A 366 -12.54 -5.17 5.79
CA ALA A 366 -12.41 -6.56 5.35
C ALA A 366 -13.70 -7.15 4.75
N LEU A 367 -14.87 -6.58 5.04
CA LEU A 367 -16.14 -7.06 4.47
C LEU A 367 -16.17 -6.93 2.94
N TRP A 368 -15.57 -5.86 2.40
CA TRP A 368 -15.54 -5.60 0.96
C TRP A 368 -14.90 -6.73 0.15
N PRO A 369 -13.63 -7.13 0.40
CA PRO A 369 -13.04 -8.25 -0.31
C PRO A 369 -13.71 -9.58 0.01
N LEU A 370 -14.18 -9.80 1.24
CA LEU A 370 -14.96 -11.01 1.59
C LEU A 370 -16.18 -11.18 0.68
N ALA A 371 -16.94 -10.12 0.47
CA ALA A 371 -18.11 -10.18 -0.41
C ALA A 371 -17.76 -10.16 -1.89
N LYS A 372 -16.88 -9.23 -2.33
CA LYS A 372 -16.64 -8.94 -3.75
C LYS A 372 -15.60 -9.83 -4.42
N LEU A 373 -14.62 -10.33 -3.66
CA LEU A 373 -13.54 -11.17 -4.21
C LEU A 373 -13.69 -12.63 -3.81
N TYR A 374 -14.15 -12.89 -2.59
CA TYR A 374 -14.27 -14.25 -2.05
C TYR A 374 -15.69 -14.80 -2.05
N GLY A 375 -16.66 -14.06 -2.59
CA GLY A 375 -18.04 -14.52 -2.81
C GLY A 375 -18.84 -14.79 -1.53
N LYS A 376 -18.40 -14.27 -0.37
CA LYS A 376 -19.14 -14.43 0.90
C LYS A 376 -20.47 -13.66 0.82
N LYS A 377 -21.56 -14.33 1.15
CA LYS A 377 -22.90 -13.73 1.20
C LYS A 377 -23.10 -13.02 2.54
N ILE A 378 -22.50 -11.85 2.69
CA ILE A 378 -22.56 -11.02 3.90
C ILE A 378 -22.92 -9.57 3.56
N PRO A 379 -23.57 -8.83 4.47
CA PRO A 379 -23.60 -7.36 4.38
C PRO A 379 -22.17 -6.82 4.43
N PHE A 380 -21.80 -5.98 3.48
CA PHE A 380 -20.44 -5.44 3.36
C PHE A 380 -20.36 -3.93 3.20
N SER A 381 -21.51 -3.27 3.09
CA SER A 381 -21.64 -1.82 3.04
C SER A 381 -22.89 -1.42 3.81
N GLY A 382 -22.86 -0.22 4.40
CA GLY A 382 -24.07 0.43 4.89
C GLY A 382 -24.85 1.07 3.73
N PRO A 383 -26.02 1.66 4.01
CA PRO A 383 -26.82 2.34 3.01
C PRO A 383 -26.02 3.41 2.25
N LEU A 384 -26.02 3.32 0.92
CA LEU A 384 -25.42 4.33 0.04
C LEU A 384 -26.50 5.03 -0.73
N PHE A 385 -26.54 6.36 -0.66
CA PHE A 385 -27.52 7.14 -1.40
C PHE A 385 -27.41 6.85 -2.90
N ARG A 386 -28.54 6.52 -3.52
CA ARG A 386 -28.63 6.22 -4.95
C ARG A 386 -29.32 7.34 -5.70
N ASP A 387 -30.54 7.69 -5.30
CA ASP A 387 -31.34 8.74 -5.92
C ASP A 387 -32.40 9.28 -4.97
N ALA A 388 -32.88 10.50 -5.24
CA ALA A 388 -34.09 11.06 -4.65
C ALA A 388 -34.98 11.56 -5.78
N LYS A 389 -36.28 11.25 -5.71
CA LYS A 389 -37.28 11.73 -6.67
C LYS A 389 -38.46 12.36 -5.94
N MET A 390 -38.84 13.55 -6.37
CA MET A 390 -40.11 14.16 -5.99
C MET A 390 -41.26 13.33 -6.57
N ALA A 391 -42.24 13.00 -5.73
CA ALA A 391 -43.52 12.42 -6.09
C ALA A 391 -44.62 13.23 -5.39
N ASP A 392 -45.20 14.19 -6.09
CA ASP A 392 -46.17 15.15 -5.55
C ASP A 392 -45.67 15.88 -4.28
N ALA A 393 -46.29 15.60 -3.12
CA ALA A 393 -45.92 16.16 -1.82
C ALA A 393 -44.87 15.33 -1.06
N GLU A 394 -44.37 14.23 -1.65
CA GLU A 394 -43.42 13.30 -1.04
C GLU A 394 -42.06 13.31 -1.75
N VAL A 395 -41.00 12.97 -0.99
CA VAL A 395 -39.67 12.71 -1.54
C VAL A 395 -39.34 11.24 -1.34
N VAL A 396 -39.21 10.49 -2.43
CA VAL A 396 -38.77 9.09 -2.40
C VAL A 396 -37.26 9.04 -2.50
N VAL A 397 -36.60 8.68 -1.40
CA VAL A 397 -35.15 8.51 -1.32
C VAL A 397 -34.80 7.03 -1.40
N ARG A 398 -33.88 6.67 -2.30
CA ARG A 398 -33.43 5.28 -2.51
C ARG A 398 -31.97 5.12 -2.13
N PHE A 399 -31.67 3.98 -1.52
CA PHE A 399 -30.34 3.61 -1.10
C PHE A 399 -29.98 2.24 -1.65
N ASP A 400 -28.74 2.09 -2.09
CA ASP A 400 -28.13 0.77 -2.22
C ASP A 400 -27.75 0.24 -0.84
N TYR A 401 -27.68 -1.09 -0.69
CA TYR A 401 -27.26 -1.76 0.55
C TYR A 401 -28.12 -1.47 1.79
N ALA A 402 -29.41 -1.15 1.60
CA ALA A 402 -30.39 -0.91 2.67
C ALA A 402 -31.48 -1.99 2.75
N LYS A 403 -31.16 -3.26 2.41
CA LYS A 403 -32.16 -4.34 2.32
C LYS A 403 -32.85 -4.67 3.65
N GLU A 404 -32.17 -4.44 4.76
CA GLU A 404 -32.70 -4.66 6.12
C GLU A 404 -33.42 -3.41 6.66
N GLY A 405 -33.61 -2.38 5.81
CA GLY A 405 -34.23 -1.12 6.17
C GLY A 405 -33.23 -0.07 6.64
N LEU A 406 -33.78 1.10 7.00
CA LEU A 406 -33.05 2.19 7.65
C LEU A 406 -33.54 2.29 9.09
N MET A 407 -32.63 2.53 10.03
CA MET A 407 -32.97 2.84 11.41
C MET A 407 -32.59 4.29 11.73
N ALA A 408 -33.46 5.00 12.45
CA ALA A 408 -33.10 6.27 13.04
C ALA A 408 -32.22 5.99 14.26
N GLY A 409 -30.93 6.25 14.16
CA GLY A 409 -30.02 6.24 15.30
C GLY A 409 -30.14 7.56 16.07
N ARG A 410 -30.32 7.51 17.39
CA ARG A 410 -29.98 8.66 18.25
C ARG A 410 -28.47 8.68 18.43
N ILE A 411 -27.83 9.72 17.93
CA ILE A 411 -26.44 10.01 18.27
C ILE A 411 -26.50 10.75 19.61
N GLU A 412 -26.39 10.01 20.72
CA GLU A 412 -26.08 10.61 22.02
C GLU A 412 -24.60 11.00 21.98
N GLY A 413 -24.34 12.30 22.07
CA GLY A 413 -23.02 12.92 22.00
C GLY A 413 -22.41 13.12 23.36
#